data_AF-A0A955IEI0-F1
#
_entry.id   AF-A0A955IEI0-F1
#
_cell.length_a   1.000
_cell.length_b   1.000
_cell.length_c   1.000
_cell.angle_alpha   90.00
_cell.angle_beta   90.00
_cell.angle_gamma   90.00
#
_symmetry.space_group_name_H-M   'P 1'
#
loop_
_entity.id
_entity.type
_entity.pdbx_description
1 polymer ?
#
loop_
_entity_poly.entity_id
_entity_poly.type
_entity_poly.pdbx_seq_one_letter_code
_entity_poly.pdbx_strand_id
1 'polypeptide(L)'
;MLVETVRAGRDNARLIVIAATWLSRFGGLVARHRLRRMAIERLDAVGRAVLGLLLDTVREHTRSAHFNEVIAVCRPLPSAEPLFHVHDRHPALRDRLERRATALSRRWNLLAEPIELKPDALYAPSWVMRLNPSFALRADYEGDLRCSIVEEILRDPGAGDSELELARRCGATRTAVRHALDRLALAGRVERERVGRRSAVRVAV
;
A
#
# COMPACT_ATOMS: atom_id res chain seq x y z
N MET A 1 6.50 5.25 -3.19
CA MET A 1 6.75 4.09 -4.06
C MET A 1 5.47 3.67 -4.77
N LEU A 2 4.51 2.96 -4.16
CA LEU A 2 3.31 2.46 -4.86
C LEU A 2 2.50 3.52 -5.64
N VAL A 3 2.28 4.70 -5.06
CA VAL A 3 1.59 5.82 -5.75
C VAL A 3 2.34 6.26 -7.01
N GLU A 4 3.67 6.36 -6.94
CA GLU A 4 4.49 6.74 -8.10
C GLU A 4 4.54 5.59 -9.13
N THR A 5 4.59 4.34 -8.67
CA THR A 5 4.51 3.15 -9.54
C THR A 5 3.19 3.10 -10.31
N VAL A 6 2.08 3.44 -9.66
CA VAL A 6 0.76 3.53 -10.31
C VAL A 6 0.74 4.63 -11.36
N ARG A 7 1.30 5.81 -11.05
CA ARG A 7 1.39 6.93 -12.00
C ARG A 7 2.23 6.59 -13.23
N ALA A 8 3.40 6.00 -13.04
CA ALA A 8 4.30 5.61 -14.13
C ALA A 8 3.90 4.29 -14.82
N GLY A 9 2.97 3.53 -14.22
CA GLY A 9 2.67 2.16 -14.62
C GLY A 9 2.07 2.05 -16.03
N ARG A 10 1.37 3.08 -16.50
CA ARG A 10 0.78 3.10 -17.85
C ARG A 10 1.83 3.20 -18.97
N ASP A 11 3.01 3.71 -18.66
CA ASP A 11 4.13 3.81 -19.60
C ASP A 11 5.06 2.58 -19.53
N ASN A 12 4.93 1.76 -18.48
CA ASN A 12 5.82 0.62 -18.28
C ASN A 12 5.08 -0.60 -17.73
N ALA A 13 4.72 -1.51 -18.64
CA ALA A 13 4.02 -2.75 -18.30
C ALA A 13 4.77 -3.61 -17.27
N ARG A 14 6.10 -3.61 -17.29
CA ARG A 14 6.90 -4.38 -16.31
C ARG A 14 6.71 -3.84 -14.90
N LEU A 15 6.52 -2.53 -14.72
CA LEU A 15 6.27 -1.94 -13.40
C LEU A 15 4.96 -2.44 -12.79
N ILE A 16 3.88 -2.54 -13.57
CA ILE A 16 2.60 -3.06 -13.10
C ILE A 16 2.73 -4.53 -12.68
N VAL A 17 3.36 -5.35 -13.52
CA VAL A 17 3.58 -6.78 -13.24
C VAL A 17 4.42 -6.99 -11.98
N ILE A 18 5.55 -6.27 -11.86
CA ILE A 18 6.42 -6.38 -10.68
C ILE A 18 5.75 -5.82 -9.44
N ALA A 19 4.98 -4.73 -9.54
CA ALA A 19 4.21 -4.20 -8.40
C ALA A 19 3.17 -5.21 -7.91
N ALA A 20 2.43 -5.85 -8.82
CA ALA A 20 1.45 -6.88 -8.47
C ALA A 20 2.13 -8.06 -7.78
N THR A 21 3.26 -8.51 -8.33
CA THR A 21 4.05 -9.62 -7.78
C THR A 21 4.61 -9.27 -6.41
N TRP A 22 5.12 -8.04 -6.24
CA TRP A 22 5.64 -7.60 -4.95
C TRP A 22 4.52 -7.51 -3.91
N LEU A 23 3.36 -6.97 -4.27
CA LEU A 23 2.21 -6.86 -3.38
C LEU A 23 1.60 -8.21 -3.01
N SER A 24 1.63 -9.21 -3.89
CA SER A 24 1.15 -10.55 -3.53
C SER A 24 2.02 -11.23 -2.48
N ARG A 25 3.33 -10.92 -2.47
CA ARG A 25 4.29 -11.52 -1.55
C ARG A 25 4.52 -10.70 -0.27
N PHE A 26 4.52 -9.38 -0.40
CA PHE A 26 4.90 -8.44 0.65
C PHE A 26 3.77 -7.47 1.01
N GLY A 27 2.53 -7.76 0.58
CA GLY A 27 1.39 -6.90 0.82
C GLY A 27 1.14 -6.60 2.30
N GLY A 28 1.40 -7.57 3.18
CA GLY A 28 1.34 -7.39 4.63
C GLY A 28 2.32 -6.35 5.18
N LEU A 29 3.34 -5.92 4.43
CA LEU A 29 4.25 -4.85 4.84
C LEU A 29 3.72 -3.46 4.50
N VAL A 30 2.56 -3.36 3.84
CA VAL A 30 2.01 -2.09 3.35
C VAL A 30 1.09 -1.47 4.39
N ALA A 31 1.37 -0.22 4.75
CA ALA A 31 0.50 0.57 5.61
C ALA A 31 -0.80 0.96 4.90
N ARG A 32 -1.83 0.11 5.03
CA ARG A 32 -3.10 0.21 4.29
C ARG A 32 -3.83 1.53 4.52
N HIS A 33 -3.93 1.99 5.76
CA HIS A 33 -4.60 3.26 6.07
C HIS A 33 -3.89 4.44 5.39
N ARG A 34 -2.56 4.44 5.39
CA ARG A 34 -1.76 5.44 4.69
C ARG A 34 -1.94 5.33 3.18
N LEU A 35 -1.94 4.12 2.62
CA LEU A 35 -2.17 3.90 1.19
C LEU A 35 -3.56 4.38 0.76
N ARG A 36 -4.61 4.06 1.53
CA ARG A 36 -5.98 4.54 1.31
C ARG A 36 -6.03 6.07 1.26
N ARG A 37 -5.43 6.74 2.25
CA ARG A 37 -5.34 8.20 2.30
C ARG A 37 -4.60 8.76 1.08
N MET A 38 -3.42 8.22 0.77
CA MET A 38 -2.65 8.66 -0.39
C MET A 38 -3.38 8.41 -1.72
N ALA A 39 -4.17 7.35 -1.84
CA ALA A 39 -4.98 7.10 -3.02
C ALA A 39 -6.07 8.18 -3.21
N ILE A 40 -6.66 8.67 -2.12
CA ILE A 40 -7.64 9.77 -2.17
C ILE A 40 -6.96 11.09 -2.50
N GLU A 41 -5.87 11.41 -1.80
CA GLU A 41 -5.24 12.72 -1.83
C GLU A 41 -4.31 12.95 -3.03
N ARG A 42 -3.69 11.88 -3.56
CA ARG A 42 -2.57 11.99 -4.51
C ARG A 42 -2.82 11.32 -5.86
N LEU A 43 -3.83 10.48 -5.99
CA LEU A 43 -4.15 9.84 -7.26
C LEU A 43 -5.37 10.52 -7.89
N ASP A 44 -5.26 10.76 -9.19
CA ASP A 44 -6.37 11.16 -10.05
C ASP A 44 -7.29 9.96 -10.33
N ALA A 45 -8.30 10.15 -11.20
CA ALA A 45 -9.25 9.10 -11.54
C ALA A 45 -8.56 7.88 -12.16
N VAL A 46 -7.62 8.10 -13.08
CA VAL A 46 -6.82 7.08 -13.75
C VAL A 46 -5.97 6.31 -12.75
N GLY A 47 -5.19 7.00 -11.93
CA GLY A 47 -4.34 6.37 -10.93
C GLY A 47 -5.15 5.53 -9.93
N ARG A 48 -6.34 6.00 -9.52
CA ARG A 48 -7.23 5.22 -8.64
C ARG A 48 -7.76 3.96 -9.33
N ALA A 49 -8.13 4.03 -10.60
CA ALA A 49 -8.57 2.85 -11.34
C ALA A 49 -7.43 1.83 -11.50
N VAL A 50 -6.22 2.29 -11.83
CA VAL A 50 -5.03 1.43 -11.97
C VAL A 50 -4.66 0.77 -10.64
N LEU A 51 -4.67 1.54 -9.54
CA LEU A 51 -4.46 0.99 -8.20
C LEU A 51 -5.55 -0.04 -7.85
N GLY A 52 -6.81 0.25 -8.16
CA GLY A 52 -7.92 -0.68 -7.95
C GLY A 52 -7.73 -2.01 -8.66
N LEU A 53 -7.41 -1.97 -9.97
CA LEU A 53 -7.12 -3.15 -10.78
C LEU A 53 -5.93 -3.94 -10.21
N LEU A 54 -4.86 -3.25 -9.83
CA LEU A 54 -3.67 -3.87 -9.25
C LEU A 54 -3.99 -4.63 -7.96
N LEU A 55 -4.72 -3.99 -7.04
CA LEU A 55 -5.06 -4.58 -5.74
C LEU A 55 -6.10 -5.71 -5.86
N ASP A 56 -7.05 -5.59 -6.80
CA ASP A 56 -7.99 -6.67 -7.12
C ASP A 56 -7.25 -7.90 -7.68
N THR A 57 -6.27 -7.69 -8.57
CA THR A 57 -5.42 -8.76 -9.10
C THR A 57 -4.68 -9.48 -7.98
N VAL A 58 -4.10 -8.72 -7.05
CA VAL A 58 -3.41 -9.26 -5.88
C VAL A 58 -4.37 -10.02 -4.97
N ARG A 59 -5.58 -9.49 -4.74
CA ARG A 59 -6.62 -10.15 -3.94
C ARG A 59 -7.03 -11.48 -4.55
N GLU A 60 -7.25 -11.55 -5.86
CA GLU A 60 -7.63 -12.79 -6.54
C GLU A 60 -6.54 -13.86 -6.39
N HIS A 61 -5.28 -13.47 -6.55
CA HIS A 61 -4.16 -14.40 -6.43
C HIS A 61 -3.90 -14.88 -4.99
N THR A 62 -3.95 -13.96 -4.01
CA THR A 62 -3.64 -14.26 -2.60
C THR A 62 -4.85 -14.78 -1.81
N ARG A 63 -6.06 -14.64 -2.35
CA ARG A 63 -7.34 -14.88 -1.66
C ARG A 63 -7.48 -14.12 -0.34
N SER A 64 -6.84 -12.95 -0.26
CA SER A 64 -6.77 -12.16 0.98
C SER A 64 -7.59 -10.88 0.90
N ALA A 65 -8.40 -10.62 1.93
CA ALA A 65 -9.17 -9.39 2.09
C ALA A 65 -8.30 -8.18 2.47
N HIS A 66 -6.97 -8.35 2.60
CA HIS A 66 -6.05 -7.37 3.18
C HIS A 66 -6.24 -5.96 2.60
N PHE A 67 -6.40 -5.80 1.29
CA PHE A 67 -6.51 -4.50 0.62
C PHE A 67 -7.94 -3.96 0.41
N ASN A 68 -8.98 -4.60 0.96
CA ASN A 68 -10.37 -4.24 0.68
C ASN A 68 -10.69 -2.77 1.00
N GLU A 69 -10.17 -2.21 2.09
CA GLU A 69 -10.39 -0.79 2.45
C GLU A 69 -9.78 0.19 1.45
N VAL A 70 -8.65 -0.18 0.82
CA VAL A 70 -7.99 0.63 -0.20
C VAL A 70 -8.73 0.50 -1.53
N ILE A 71 -9.17 -0.72 -1.87
CA ILE A 71 -9.99 -0.97 -3.06
C ILE A 71 -11.30 -0.19 -2.99
N ALA A 72 -11.93 -0.10 -1.82
CA ALA A 72 -13.21 0.59 -1.63
C ALA A 72 -13.18 2.10 -1.97
N VAL A 73 -12.01 2.75 -1.87
CA VAL A 73 -11.84 4.17 -2.23
C VAL A 73 -11.38 4.37 -3.68
N CYS A 74 -11.01 3.29 -4.36
CA CYS A 74 -10.74 3.32 -5.79
C CYS A 74 -12.06 3.36 -6.56
N ARG A 75 -12.01 3.88 -7.80
CA ARG A 75 -13.17 3.96 -8.70
C ARG A 75 -12.77 3.51 -10.10
N PRO A 76 -13.65 2.81 -10.83
CA PRO A 76 -13.45 2.55 -12.25
C PRO A 76 -13.45 3.86 -13.03
N LEU A 77 -12.84 3.84 -14.21
CA LEU A 77 -12.93 4.95 -15.15
C LEU A 77 -14.37 5.11 -15.69
N PRO A 78 -14.77 6.32 -16.15
CA PRO A 78 -16.10 6.54 -16.71
C PRO A 78 -16.30 5.81 -18.06
N SER A 79 -15.22 5.58 -18.80
CA SER A 79 -15.21 4.87 -20.08
C SER A 79 -14.03 3.90 -20.13
N ALA A 80 -14.20 2.81 -20.87
CA ALA A 80 -13.14 1.82 -21.06
C ALA A 80 -12.00 2.38 -21.91
N GLU A 81 -10.77 2.28 -21.39
CA GLU A 81 -9.55 2.69 -22.08
C GLU A 81 -8.43 1.66 -21.88
N PRO A 82 -7.47 1.54 -22.81
CA PRO A 82 -6.29 0.70 -22.61
C PRO A 82 -5.50 1.06 -21.35
N LEU A 83 -5.08 0.04 -20.60
CA LEU A 83 -4.25 0.25 -19.41
C LEU A 83 -2.92 0.96 -19.77
N PHE A 84 -2.30 0.56 -20.89
CA PHE A 84 -1.00 1.09 -21.31
C PHE A 84 -1.10 1.99 -22.53
N HIS A 85 -0.40 3.12 -22.51
CA HIS A 85 -0.45 4.13 -23.57
C HIS A 85 0.06 3.64 -24.93
N VAL A 86 0.92 2.62 -24.95
CA VAL A 86 1.38 2.00 -26.19
C VAL A 86 0.22 1.42 -27.02
N HIS A 87 -0.88 1.02 -26.38
CA HIS A 87 -2.03 0.44 -27.06
C HIS A 87 -2.97 1.49 -27.68
N ASP A 88 -2.92 2.74 -27.22
CA ASP A 88 -3.74 3.82 -27.77
C ASP A 88 -3.37 4.15 -29.22
N ARG A 89 -2.11 3.91 -29.60
CA ARG A 89 -1.55 4.28 -30.91
C ARG A 89 -1.81 3.24 -32.00
N HIS A 90 -2.37 2.08 -31.65
CA HIS A 90 -2.50 0.95 -32.56
C HIS A 90 -3.91 0.33 -32.47
N PRO A 91 -4.84 0.66 -33.40
CA PRO A 91 -6.22 0.15 -33.39
C PRO A 91 -6.31 -1.37 -33.27
N ALA A 92 -5.45 -2.12 -33.98
CA ALA A 92 -5.41 -3.57 -33.92
C ALA A 92 -5.07 -4.11 -32.51
N LEU A 93 -4.26 -3.40 -31.73
CA LEU A 93 -3.94 -3.78 -30.35
C LEU A 93 -5.12 -3.47 -29.42
N ARG A 94 -5.82 -2.36 -29.64
CA ARG A 94 -7.05 -2.03 -28.91
C ARG A 94 -8.13 -3.09 -29.12
N ASP A 95 -8.42 -3.46 -30.35
CA ASP A 95 -9.40 -4.52 -30.68
C ASP A 95 -9.04 -5.85 -30.01
N ARG A 96 -7.75 -6.19 -30.00
CA ARG A 96 -7.25 -7.38 -29.30
C ARG A 96 -7.50 -7.30 -27.79
N LEU A 97 -7.24 -6.14 -27.18
CA LEU A 97 -7.49 -5.94 -25.75
C LEU A 97 -8.97 -6.01 -25.40
N GLU A 98 -9.85 -5.44 -26.21
CA GLU A 98 -11.30 -5.49 -25.96
C GLU A 98 -11.81 -6.94 -25.93
N ARG A 99 -11.28 -7.80 -26.82
CA ARG A 99 -11.58 -9.23 -26.83
C ARG A 99 -10.95 -9.98 -25.65
N ARG A 100 -9.69 -9.69 -25.31
CA ARG A 100 -8.90 -10.45 -24.31
C ARG A 100 -8.92 -9.87 -22.89
N ALA A 101 -9.60 -8.74 -22.68
CA ALA A 101 -9.74 -8.11 -21.39
C ALA A 101 -10.30 -9.09 -20.36
N THR A 102 -9.78 -9.06 -19.13
CA THR A 102 -10.28 -9.91 -18.05
C THR A 102 -11.55 -9.31 -17.43
N ALA A 103 -12.28 -10.12 -16.66
CA ALA A 103 -13.40 -9.60 -15.87
C ALA A 103 -12.95 -8.51 -14.90
N LEU A 104 -11.78 -8.67 -14.25
CA LEU A 104 -11.19 -7.64 -13.40
C LEU A 104 -10.89 -6.37 -14.19
N SER A 105 -10.22 -6.48 -15.33
CA SER A 105 -9.83 -5.30 -16.11
C SER A 105 -11.07 -4.52 -16.60
N ARG A 106 -12.11 -5.25 -17.05
CA ARG A 106 -13.41 -4.66 -17.43
C ARG A 106 -14.11 -3.98 -16.26
N ARG A 107 -14.09 -4.57 -15.06
CA ARG A 107 -14.66 -3.94 -13.84
C ARG A 107 -14.09 -2.54 -13.60
N TRP A 108 -12.81 -2.34 -13.88
CA TRP A 108 -12.12 -1.07 -13.66
C TRP A 108 -12.15 -0.12 -14.87
N ASN A 109 -12.79 -0.52 -15.98
CA ASN A 109 -12.75 0.17 -17.26
C ASN A 109 -11.31 0.41 -17.77
N LEU A 110 -10.42 -0.53 -17.45
CA LEU A 110 -9.03 -0.56 -17.89
C LEU A 110 -8.82 -1.82 -18.72
N LEU A 111 -8.69 -1.70 -20.04
CA LEU A 111 -8.53 -2.83 -20.93
C LEU A 111 -7.09 -3.35 -20.84
N ALA A 112 -6.96 -4.57 -20.31
CA ALA A 112 -5.69 -5.26 -20.16
C ALA A 112 -5.91 -6.77 -20.26
N GLU A 113 -4.96 -7.46 -20.91
CA GLU A 113 -4.81 -8.90 -20.77
C GLU A 113 -4.52 -9.28 -19.29
N PRO A 114 -4.62 -10.57 -18.90
CA PRO A 114 -4.29 -10.99 -17.54
C PRO A 114 -2.91 -10.51 -17.09
N ILE A 115 -2.85 -9.93 -15.89
CA ILE A 115 -1.58 -9.55 -15.26
C ILE A 115 -0.99 -10.81 -14.62
N GLU A 116 -0.02 -11.41 -15.29
CA GLU A 116 0.70 -12.59 -14.78
C GLU A 116 1.75 -12.21 -13.75
N LEU A 117 1.65 -12.75 -12.54
CA LEU A 117 2.67 -12.56 -11.52
C LEU A 117 3.97 -13.30 -11.87
N LYS A 118 5.11 -12.74 -11.50
CA LYS A 118 6.46 -13.29 -11.78
C LYS A 118 7.23 -13.50 -10.46
N PRO A 119 6.86 -14.49 -9.62
CA PRO A 119 7.40 -14.64 -8.27
C PRO A 119 8.92 -14.92 -8.25
N ASP A 120 9.45 -15.47 -9.33
CA ASP A 120 10.87 -15.70 -9.61
C ASP A 120 11.66 -14.41 -9.88
N ALA A 121 10.98 -13.31 -10.21
CA ALA A 121 11.61 -12.00 -10.37
C ALA A 121 11.91 -11.29 -9.03
N LEU A 122 11.55 -11.88 -7.89
CA LEU A 122 11.75 -11.30 -6.56
C LEU A 122 12.68 -12.15 -5.70
N TYR A 123 13.54 -11.48 -4.93
CA TYR A 123 14.32 -12.13 -3.87
C TYR A 123 13.42 -12.77 -2.81
N ALA A 124 13.95 -13.80 -2.14
CA ALA A 124 13.28 -14.46 -1.04
C ALA A 124 13.04 -13.49 0.15
N PRO A 125 11.94 -13.64 0.92
CA PRO A 125 11.60 -12.75 2.04
C PRO A 125 12.71 -12.66 3.08
N SER A 126 13.38 -13.76 3.40
CA SER A 126 14.50 -13.77 4.34
C SER A 126 15.67 -12.90 3.88
N TRP A 127 15.97 -12.89 2.58
CA TRP A 127 16.97 -12.01 2.00
C TRP A 127 16.56 -10.54 2.08
N VAL A 128 15.30 -10.24 1.73
CA VAL A 128 14.76 -8.87 1.75
C VAL A 128 14.72 -8.32 3.18
N MET A 129 14.24 -9.11 4.16
CA MET A 129 14.13 -8.69 5.57
C MET A 129 15.50 -8.48 6.20
N ARG A 130 16.51 -9.29 5.86
CA ARG A 130 17.88 -9.10 6.36
C ARG A 130 18.47 -7.76 5.93
N LEU A 131 18.20 -7.34 4.69
CA LEU A 131 18.66 -6.04 4.19
C LEU A 131 17.77 -4.87 4.62
N ASN A 132 16.55 -5.15 5.07
CA ASN A 132 15.57 -4.14 5.50
C ASN A 132 14.99 -4.53 6.87
N PRO A 133 15.74 -4.35 7.97
CA PRO A 133 15.30 -4.78 9.30
C PRO A 133 13.95 -4.20 9.73
N SER A 134 13.59 -2.99 9.26
CA SER A 134 12.27 -2.39 9.50
C SER A 134 11.12 -3.20 8.93
N PHE A 135 11.36 -4.06 7.93
CA PHE A 135 10.33 -4.94 7.37
C PHE A 135 9.96 -6.08 8.32
N ALA A 136 10.84 -6.48 9.23
CA ALA A 136 10.49 -7.47 10.26
C ALA A 136 9.41 -6.93 11.19
N LEU A 137 9.58 -5.69 11.69
CA LEU A 137 8.56 -5.01 12.50
C LEU A 137 7.24 -4.81 11.75
N ARG A 138 7.31 -4.58 10.43
CA ARG A 138 6.10 -4.48 9.60
C ARG A 138 5.43 -5.82 9.36
N ALA A 139 6.18 -6.92 9.30
CA ALA A 139 5.63 -8.25 9.19
C ALA A 139 4.89 -8.65 10.48
N ASP A 140 5.49 -8.38 11.64
CA ASP A 140 4.90 -8.70 12.96
C ASP A 140 3.55 -8.00 13.21
N TYR A 141 3.36 -6.84 12.59
CA TYR A 141 2.20 -5.99 12.80
C TYR A 141 1.37 -5.77 11.52
N GLU A 142 1.66 -6.49 10.43
CA GLU A 142 0.96 -6.42 9.14
C GLU A 142 0.75 -4.98 8.61
N GLY A 143 1.77 -4.12 8.75
CA GLY A 143 1.71 -2.74 8.29
C GLY A 143 0.66 -1.88 9.02
N ASP A 144 0.20 -2.30 10.20
CA ASP A 144 -0.75 -1.56 11.03
C ASP A 144 -0.19 -0.20 11.51
N LEU A 145 -1.06 0.63 12.08
CA LEU A 145 -0.75 1.90 12.71
C LEU A 145 0.41 1.80 13.71
N ARG A 146 0.54 0.66 14.40
CA ARG A 146 1.64 0.36 15.31
C ARG A 146 3.01 0.47 14.64
N CYS A 147 3.17 -0.09 13.43
CA CYS A 147 4.40 0.07 12.66
C CYS A 147 4.68 1.53 12.34
N SER A 148 3.63 2.25 11.91
CA SER A 148 3.77 3.64 11.51
C SER A 148 4.22 4.50 12.69
N ILE A 149 3.65 4.29 13.88
CA ILE A 149 4.05 4.99 15.10
C ILE A 149 5.52 4.71 15.44
N VAL A 150 5.93 3.44 15.47
CA VAL A 150 7.32 3.07 15.79
C VAL A 150 8.28 3.67 14.77
N GLU A 151 7.97 3.62 13.47
CA GLU A 151 8.80 4.19 12.43
C GLU A 151 8.90 5.72 12.49
N GLU A 152 7.82 6.42 12.80
CA GLU A 152 7.86 7.88 12.95
C GLU A 152 8.71 8.28 14.16
N ILE A 153 8.64 7.54 15.27
CA ILE A 153 9.50 7.79 16.45
C ILE A 153 10.97 7.44 16.16
N LEU A 154 11.25 6.34 15.45
CA LEU A 154 12.62 5.99 15.06
C LEU A 154 13.23 7.01 14.09
N ARG A 155 12.42 7.59 13.20
CA ARG A 155 12.87 8.63 12.26
C ARG A 155 13.09 9.97 12.96
N ASP A 156 12.21 10.33 13.87
CA ASP A 156 12.26 11.58 14.64
C ASP A 156 11.79 11.30 16.08
N PRO A 157 12.72 11.12 17.03
CA PRO A 157 12.37 10.83 18.41
C PRO A 157 11.45 11.88 19.06
N GLY A 158 11.52 13.14 18.60
CA GLY A 158 10.64 14.22 19.07
C GLY A 158 9.19 14.04 18.66
N ALA A 159 8.89 13.22 17.64
CA ALA A 159 7.52 12.88 17.28
C ALA A 159 6.78 12.21 18.45
N GLY A 160 7.49 11.48 19.31
CA GLY A 160 6.93 10.79 20.47
C GLY A 160 6.46 11.71 21.60
N ASP A 161 6.76 13.00 21.56
CA ASP A 161 6.43 13.94 22.64
C ASP A 161 4.94 14.35 22.68
N SER A 162 4.19 14.00 21.62
CA SER A 162 2.77 14.34 21.49
C SER A 162 2.00 13.28 20.71
N GLU A 163 1.02 12.66 21.36
CA GLU A 163 0.05 11.76 20.69
C GLU A 163 -0.66 12.44 19.51
N LEU A 164 -0.90 13.76 19.62
CA LEU A 164 -1.58 14.52 18.57
C LEU A 164 -0.67 14.68 17.34
N GLU A 165 0.62 14.91 17.56
CA GLU A 165 1.59 15.01 16.47
C GLU A 165 1.80 13.65 15.80
N LEU A 166 1.89 12.57 16.59
CA LEU A 166 1.91 11.19 16.05
C LEU A 166 0.67 10.90 15.21
N ALA A 167 -0.53 11.28 15.69
CA ALA A 167 -1.77 11.12 14.96
C ALA A 167 -1.74 11.85 13.61
N ARG A 168 -1.26 13.10 13.59
CA ARG A 168 -1.11 13.89 12.37
C ARG A 168 -0.14 13.24 11.37
N ARG A 169 1.05 12.84 11.84
CA ARG A 169 2.09 12.21 11.01
C ARG A 169 1.65 10.85 10.46
N CYS A 170 1.07 10.01 11.31
CA CYS A 170 0.55 8.70 10.91
C CYS A 170 -0.74 8.79 10.07
N GLY A 171 -1.43 9.94 10.09
CA GLY A 171 -2.72 10.10 9.43
C GLY A 171 -3.84 9.30 10.08
N ALA A 172 -3.81 9.20 11.41
CA ALA A 172 -4.77 8.47 12.21
C ALA A 172 -5.47 9.41 13.21
N THR A 173 -6.56 8.95 13.81
CA THR A 173 -7.19 9.69 14.90
C THR A 173 -6.35 9.58 16.18
N ARG A 174 -6.44 10.58 17.06
CA ARG A 174 -5.74 10.54 18.36
C ARG A 174 -6.14 9.30 19.17
N THR A 175 -7.42 8.94 19.15
CA THR A 175 -7.93 7.74 19.84
C THR A 175 -7.31 6.45 19.29
N ALA A 176 -7.21 6.32 17.96
CA ALA A 176 -6.56 5.16 17.34
C ALA A 176 -5.06 5.08 17.72
N VAL A 177 -4.36 6.22 17.72
CA VAL A 177 -2.96 6.29 18.16
C VAL A 177 -2.82 5.88 19.62
N ARG A 178 -3.70 6.36 20.51
CA ARG A 178 -3.67 5.97 21.93
C ARG A 178 -3.81 4.46 22.11
N HIS A 179 -4.82 3.85 21.48
CA HIS A 179 -5.01 2.40 21.55
C HIS A 179 -3.84 1.61 20.94
N ALA A 180 -3.27 2.09 19.84
CA ALA A 180 -2.11 1.46 19.22
C ALA A 180 -0.87 1.55 20.14
N LEU A 181 -0.66 2.69 20.79
CA LEU A 181 0.39 2.90 21.78
C LEU A 181 0.18 2.01 23.02
N ASP A 182 -1.06 1.78 23.47
CA ASP A 182 -1.34 0.87 24.60
C ASP A 182 -0.90 -0.55 24.24
N ARG A 183 -1.23 -1.02 23.03
CA ARG A 183 -0.82 -2.33 22.53
C ARG A 183 0.69 -2.45 22.33
N LEU A 184 1.35 -1.39 21.85
CA LEU A 184 2.81 -1.36 21.72
C LEU A 184 3.51 -1.41 23.08
N ALA A 185 2.96 -0.72 24.09
CA ALA A 185 3.50 -0.75 25.45
C ALA A 185 3.30 -2.13 26.09
N LEU A 186 2.12 -2.74 25.92
CA LEU A 186 1.85 -4.12 26.35
C LEU A 186 2.79 -5.14 25.69
N ALA A 187 3.17 -4.90 24.43
CA ALA A 187 4.12 -5.73 23.70
C ALA A 187 5.60 -5.42 24.00
N GLY A 188 5.88 -4.50 24.95
CA GLY A 188 7.24 -4.09 25.31
C GLY A 188 8.00 -3.39 24.18
N ARG A 189 7.32 -2.80 23.20
CA ARG A 189 7.95 -2.11 22.06
C ARG A 189 8.09 -0.61 22.24
N VAL A 190 7.30 -0.02 23.13
CA VAL A 190 7.39 1.41 23.46
C VAL A 190 7.24 1.61 24.96
N GLU A 191 7.90 2.61 25.47
CA GLU A 191 7.78 3.09 26.84
C GLU A 191 7.05 4.42 26.86
N ARG A 192 6.22 4.61 27.89
CA ARG A 192 5.51 5.87 28.12
C ARG A 192 6.07 6.55 29.35
N GLU A 193 6.64 7.72 29.14
CA GLU A 193 7.15 8.56 30.22
C GLU A 193 6.18 9.74 30.46
N ARG A 194 5.89 10.03 31.72
CA ARG A 194 5.13 11.24 32.08
C ARG A 194 6.07 12.44 32.16
N VAL A 195 5.91 13.39 31.24
CA VAL A 195 6.62 14.67 31.25
C VAL A 195 5.61 15.76 31.61
N GLY A 196 5.48 16.03 32.92
CA GLY A 196 4.49 16.97 33.45
C GLY A 196 3.05 16.52 33.19
N ARG A 197 2.25 17.37 32.52
CA ARG A 197 0.86 17.04 32.11
C ARG A 197 0.78 16.24 30.80
N ARG A 198 1.91 15.95 30.15
CA ARG A 198 1.98 15.22 28.88
C ARG A 198 2.60 13.84 29.06
N SER A 199 2.32 12.93 28.13
CA SER A 199 2.98 11.64 28.02
C SER A 199 3.89 11.66 26.79
N ALA A 200 5.19 11.47 27.00
CA ALA A 200 6.15 11.21 25.93
C ALA A 200 6.23 9.69 25.69
N VAL A 201 6.45 9.30 24.44
CA VAL A 201 6.61 7.91 24.01
C VAL A 201 8.00 7.74 23.43
N ARG A 202 8.69 6.67 23.84
CA ARG A 202 9.98 6.25 23.30
C ARG A 202 9.88 4.80 22.82
N VAL A 203 10.66 4.44 21.79
CA VAL A 203 10.75 3.04 21.35
C VAL A 203 11.69 2.32 22.31
N ALA A 204 11.24 1.20 22.86
CA ALA A 204 12.08 0.32 23.66
C ALA A 204 13.00 -0.45 22.71
N VAL A 205 14.31 -0.27 22.87
CA VAL A 205 15.34 -0.96 22.07
C VAL A 205 15.64 -2.31 22.68
#